data_AF-A0A917DGI8-F1
#
_entry.id   AF-A0A917DGI8-F1
#
_cell.length_a   1.000
_cell.length_b   1.000
_cell.length_c   1.000
_cell.angle_alpha   90.00
_cell.angle_beta   90.00
_cell.angle_gamma   90.00
#
_symmetry.space_group_name_H-M   'P 1'
#
loop_
_entity.id
_entity.type
_entity.pdbx_description
1 polymer ?
#
loop_
_entity_poly.entity_id
_entity_poly.type
_entity_poly.pdbx_seq_one_letter_code
_entity_poly.pdbx_strand_id
1 'polypeptide(L)'
;MFAKIALYLLAVNIWTVGQFWHDKSRAMNGGWRVPEGHLLGLALIGGSPGALLARKVFHHKTRKEPFSTWLQVIAVLQAGGLIGWFLLG
;
A
#
# COMPACT_ATOMS: atom_id res chain seq x y z
N MET A 1 14.69 -4.97 -19.24
CA MET A 1 13.73 -5.75 -18.42
C MET A 1 13.51 -5.11 -17.05
N PHE A 2 14.58 -4.91 -16.27
CA PHE A 2 14.52 -4.25 -14.95
C PHE A 2 13.89 -2.86 -14.93
N ALA A 3 14.20 -2.00 -15.92
CA ALA A 3 13.59 -0.66 -16.01
C ALA A 3 12.05 -0.69 -16.14
N LYS A 4 11.50 -1.71 -16.82
CA LYS A 4 10.04 -1.86 -16.97
C LYS A 4 9.39 -2.25 -15.64
N ILE A 5 10.03 -3.14 -14.89
CA ILE A 5 9.59 -3.56 -13.55
C ILE A 5 9.65 -2.38 -12.58
N ALA A 6 10.74 -1.62 -12.60
CA ALA A 6 10.90 -0.43 -11.78
C ALA A 6 9.81 0.63 -12.10
N LEU A 7 9.54 0.88 -13.38
CA LEU A 7 8.49 1.82 -13.79
C LEU A 7 7.10 1.35 -13.37
N TYR A 8 6.80 0.05 -13.53
CA TYR A 8 5.56 -0.55 -13.06
C TYR A 8 5.37 -0.37 -11.54
N LEU A 9 6.40 -0.71 -10.74
CA LEU A 9 6.35 -0.54 -9.30
C LEU A 9 6.16 0.93 -8.92
N LEU A 10 6.87 1.85 -9.58
CA LEU A 10 6.75 3.28 -9.32
C LEU A 10 5.34 3.80 -9.63
N ALA A 11 4.75 3.39 -10.76
CA ALA A 11 3.38 3.74 -11.11
C ALA A 11 2.36 3.20 -10.11
N VAL A 12 2.48 1.92 -9.70
CA VAL A 12 1.59 1.31 -8.70
C VAL A 12 1.71 2.01 -7.34
N ASN A 13 2.91 2.39 -6.92
CA ASN A 13 3.12 3.12 -5.67
C ASN A 13 2.51 4.53 -5.71
N ILE A 14 2.69 5.27 -6.81
CA ILE A 14 2.06 6.59 -7.00
C ILE A 14 0.54 6.47 -6.97
N TRP A 15 -0.01 5.49 -7.70
CA TRP A 15 -1.44 5.22 -7.71
C TRP A 15 -1.97 4.90 -6.31
N THR A 16 -1.24 4.07 -5.56
CA THR A 16 -1.60 3.70 -4.18
C THR A 16 -1.66 4.92 -3.27
N VAL A 17 -0.65 5.80 -3.32
CA VAL A 17 -0.64 7.06 -2.56
C VAL A 17 -1.83 7.96 -2.96
N GLY A 18 -2.13 8.04 -4.26
CA GLY A 18 -3.27 8.79 -4.79
C GLY A 18 -4.62 8.31 -4.23
N GLN A 19 -4.81 6.99 -4.12
CA GLN A 19 -6.05 6.42 -3.57
C GLN A 19 -6.23 6.72 -2.08
N PHE A 20 -5.15 6.72 -1.29
CA PHE A 20 -5.19 7.16 0.11
C PHE A 20 -5.50 8.66 0.23
N TRP A 21 -4.94 9.50 -0.65
CA TRP A 21 -5.27 10.92 -0.68
C TRP A 21 -6.73 11.16 -1.05
N HIS A 22 -7.23 10.44 -2.05
CA HIS A 22 -8.63 10.50 -2.47
C HIS A 22 -9.58 10.09 -1.35
N ASP A 23 -9.27 9.02 -0.62
CA ASP A 23 -10.04 8.62 0.56
C ASP A 23 -10.07 9.74 1.62
N LYS A 24 -8.92 10.38 1.89
CA LYS A 24 -8.84 11.50 2.84
C LYS A 24 -9.67 12.70 2.37
N SER A 25 -9.60 13.05 1.08
CA SER A 25 -10.40 14.12 0.48
C SER A 25 -11.90 13.84 0.60
N ARG A 26 -12.33 12.61 0.29
CA ARG A 26 -13.73 12.20 0.47
C ARG A 26 -14.17 12.19 1.94
N ALA A 27 -13.30 11.79 2.85
CA ALA A 27 -13.58 11.86 4.28
C ALA A 27 -13.81 13.29 4.79
N MET A 28 -13.12 14.28 4.20
CA MET A 28 -13.32 15.71 4.50
C MET A 28 -14.59 16.27 3.87
N ASN A 29 -14.91 15.84 2.64
CA ASN A 29 -16.06 16.32 1.87
C ASN A 29 -17.36 15.54 2.14
N GLY A 30 -17.40 14.66 3.14
CA GLY A 30 -18.57 13.84 3.47
C GLY A 30 -18.93 12.78 2.42
N GLY A 31 -18.03 12.47 1.50
CA GLY A 31 -18.23 11.49 0.44
C GLY A 31 -18.01 10.03 0.86
N TRP A 32 -18.34 9.10 -0.03
CA TRP A 32 -18.10 7.67 0.17
C TRP A 32 -16.61 7.32 0.24
N ARG A 33 -16.21 6.73 1.37
CA ARG A 33 -14.85 6.24 1.63
C ARG A 33 -14.49 5.05 0.75
N VAL A 34 -13.19 4.92 0.45
CA VAL A 34 -12.67 3.80 -0.34
C VAL A 34 -12.70 2.53 0.53
N PRO A 35 -13.16 1.37 0.00
CA PRO A 35 -13.13 0.12 0.73
C PRO A 35 -11.70 -0.28 1.10
N GLU A 36 -11.50 -0.70 2.35
CA GLU A 36 -10.19 -1.13 2.87
C GLU A 36 -9.55 -2.25 2.03
N GLY A 37 -10.38 -3.17 1.51
CA GLY A 37 -9.92 -4.25 0.64
C GLY A 37 -9.25 -3.78 -0.65
N HIS A 38 -9.68 -2.63 -1.22
CA HIS A 38 -9.03 -2.07 -2.41
C HIS A 38 -7.61 -1.59 -2.07
N LEU A 39 -7.45 -0.88 -0.95
CA LEU A 39 -6.15 -0.37 -0.50
C LEU A 39 -5.18 -1.51 -0.15
N LEU A 40 -5.69 -2.59 0.47
CA LEU A 40 -4.90 -3.80 0.73
C LEU A 40 -4.53 -4.54 -0.56
N GLY A 41 -5.44 -4.61 -1.53
CA GLY A 41 -5.15 -5.20 -2.85
C GLY A 41 -4.02 -4.46 -3.58
N LEU A 42 -4.01 -3.12 -3.52
CA LEU A 42 -2.93 -2.31 -4.08
C LEU A 42 -1.58 -2.59 -3.41
N ALA A 43 -1.57 -2.76 -2.08
CA ALA A 43 -0.37 -3.17 -1.36
C ALA A 43 0.12 -4.56 -1.80
N LEU A 44 -0.82 -5.50 -2.04
CA LEU A 44 -0.52 -6.88 -2.42
C LEU A 44 0.11 -7.03 -3.82
N ILE A 45 -0.28 -6.18 -4.78
CA ILE A 45 0.29 -6.20 -6.14
C ILE A 45 1.63 -5.46 -6.29
N GLY A 46 2.18 -4.89 -5.21
CA GLY A 46 3.48 -4.20 -5.19
C GLY A 46 3.45 -2.73 -4.75
N GLY A 47 2.29 -2.23 -4.31
CA GLY A 47 2.14 -0.88 -3.77
C GLY A 47 2.42 -0.76 -2.27
N SER A 48 2.94 -1.80 -1.62
CA SER A 48 3.14 -1.83 -0.17
C SER A 48 4.03 -0.71 0.38
N PRO A 49 5.14 -0.27 -0.27
CA PRO A 49 5.91 0.89 0.20
C PRO A 49 5.08 2.18 0.18
N GLY A 50 4.33 2.41 -0.90
CA GLY A 50 3.46 3.55 -1.12
C GLY A 50 2.28 3.55 -0.16
N ALA A 51 1.69 2.39 0.12
CA ALA A 51 0.64 2.23 1.12
C ALA A 51 1.13 2.54 2.53
N LEU A 52 2.33 2.09 2.92
CA LEU A 52 2.94 2.39 4.22
C LEU A 52 3.26 3.89 4.36
N LEU A 53 3.85 4.49 3.31
CA LEU A 53 4.11 5.93 3.26
C LEU A 53 2.82 6.74 3.35
N ALA A 54 1.83 6.42 2.52
CA ALA A 54 0.54 7.11 2.51
C ALA A 54 -0.19 6.96 3.84
N ARG A 55 -0.17 5.77 4.45
CA ARG A 55 -0.73 5.55 5.78
C ARG A 55 -0.10 6.48 6.83
N LYS A 56 1.23 6.62 6.81
CA LYS A 56 1.97 7.52 7.73
C LYS A 56 1.67 8.99 7.47
N VAL A 57 1.70 9.43 6.21
CA VAL A 57 1.47 10.83 5.79
C VAL A 57 0.03 11.27 6.08
N PHE A 58 -0.94 10.44 5.72
CA PHE A 58 -2.35 10.78 5.85
C PHE A 58 -2.92 10.45 7.23
N HIS A 59 -2.13 9.83 8.12
CA HIS A 59 -2.57 9.29 9.41
C HIS A 59 -3.82 8.41 9.27
N HIS A 60 -3.92 7.69 8.15
CA HIS A 60 -5.11 6.95 7.79
C HIS A 60 -5.20 5.67 8.63
N LYS A 61 -6.24 5.57 9.47
CA LYS A 61 -6.58 4.38 10.28
C LYS A 61 -5.36 3.71 10.92
N THR A 62 -4.55 4.48 11.63
CA THR A 62 -3.39 3.96 12.36
C THR A 62 -3.77 3.09 13.57
N ARG A 63 -4.96 3.30 14.16
CA ARG A 63 -5.47 2.54 15.31
C ARG A 63 -6.68 1.65 15.03
N LYS A 64 -7.33 1.76 13.87
CA LYS A 64 -8.51 0.93 13.55
C LYS A 64 -8.04 -0.38 12.91
N GLU A 65 -8.08 -1.44 13.68
CA GLU A 65 -7.97 -2.82 13.21
C GLU A 65 -9.25 -3.24 12.47
N PRO A 66 -9.16 -4.10 11.43
CA PRO A 66 -8.03 -4.98 11.08
C PRO A 66 -7.09 -4.46 9.98
N PHE A 67 -7.35 -3.26 9.41
CA PHE A 67 -6.62 -2.77 8.23
C PHE A 67 -5.10 -2.63 8.43
N SER A 68 -4.70 -2.10 9.58
CA SER A 68 -3.29 -1.87 9.92
C SER A 68 -2.50 -3.19 9.99
N THR A 69 -3.05 -4.20 10.66
CA THR A 69 -2.43 -5.53 10.74
C THR A 69 -2.28 -6.14 9.36
N TRP A 70 -3.33 -6.15 8.54
CA TRP A 70 -3.24 -6.74 7.19
C TRP A 70 -2.19 -6.05 6.31
N LEU A 71 -2.10 -4.72 6.37
CA LEU A 71 -1.08 -3.99 5.60
C LEU A 71 0.35 -4.35 6.04
N GLN A 72 0.58 -4.48 7.35
CA GLN A 72 1.88 -4.89 7.88
C GLN A 72 2.22 -6.34 7.51
N VAL A 73 1.26 -7.27 7.61
CA VAL A 73 1.43 -8.66 7.21
C VAL A 73 1.82 -8.77 5.74
N ILE A 74 1.11 -8.06 4.84
CA ILE A 74 1.43 -8.05 3.40
C ILE A 74 2.86 -7.53 3.16
N ALA A 75 3.23 -6.43 3.80
CA ALA A 75 4.57 -5.84 3.64
C ALA A 75 5.68 -6.77 4.15
N VAL A 76 5.49 -7.40 5.31
CA VAL A 76 6.45 -8.34 5.89
C VAL A 76 6.59 -9.59 5.05
N LEU A 77 5.49 -10.15 4.54
CA LEU A 77 5.53 -11.33 3.65
C LEU A 77 6.26 -11.03 2.35
N GLN A 78 6.00 -9.87 1.72
CA GLN A 78 6.70 -9.47 0.51
C GLN A 78 8.19 -9.23 0.76
N ALA A 79 8.55 -8.52 1.84
CA ALA A 79 9.94 -8.29 2.20
C ALA A 79 10.66 -9.60 2.54
N GLY A 80 10.04 -10.47 3.33
CA GLY A 80 10.58 -11.78 3.70
C GLY A 80 10.75 -12.70 2.50
N GLY A 81 9.81 -12.72 1.56
CA GLY A 81 9.92 -13.46 0.31
C GLY A 81 11.08 -12.97 -0.56
N LEU A 82 11.25 -11.65 -0.68
CA LEU A 82 12.39 -11.05 -1.40
C LEU A 82 13.73 -11.37 -0.74
N ILE A 83 13.81 -11.30 0.59
CA ILE A 83 15.01 -11.64 1.35
C ILE A 83 15.32 -13.13 1.21
N GLY A 84 14.32 -14.00 1.36
CA GLY A 84 14.48 -15.44 1.20
C GLY A 84 14.95 -15.82 -0.21
N TRP A 85 14.35 -15.21 -1.25
CA TRP A 85 14.82 -15.35 -2.63
C TRP A 85 16.27 -14.91 -2.80
N PHE A 86 16.67 -13.80 -2.18
CA PHE A 86 18.03 -13.29 -2.26
C PHE A 86 19.05 -14.15 -1.49
N LEU A 87 18.65 -14.80 -0.39
CA LEU A 87 19.52 -15.64 0.44
C LEU A 87 19.63 -17.08 -0.08
N LEU A 88 18.58 -17.61 -0.71
CA LEU A 88 18.53 -18.99 -1.22
C LEU A 88 18.80 -19.09 -2.72
N GLY A 89 18.87 -17.95 -3.42
CA GLY A 89 19.14 -17.85 -4.86
C GLY A 89 20.59 -17.58 -5.20
#